data_AF-B3ERR9-F1
#
_entry.id   AF-B3ERR9-F1
#
_cell.length_a   1.000
_cell.length_b   1.000
_cell.length_c   1.000
_cell.angle_alpha   90.00
_cell.angle_beta   90.00
_cell.angle_gamma   90.00
#
_symmetry.space_group_name_H-M   'P 1'
#
loop_
_entity.id
_entity.type
_entity.pdbx_description
1 polymer ?
#
loop_
_entity_poly.entity_id
_entity_poly.type
_entity_poly.pdbx_seq_one_letter_code
_entity_poly.pdbx_strand_id
1 'polypeptide(L)'
;MPKFKQVLNHTSFLLVILLIISCNCGKQDSKDRSRKTNTKPKNSIAEDFLKQHEEASKRNIEAVLQQMEVEREKKQQESIEEEKLLIERFSKNYSLTVGQTESLLTKTINLRNRTDVGEKCIGLLRMFNSLINKLDEPNVSVQQNNLDTIQKAFNSLMPGFGLTDPDMARKMLVDLIEIVENILKPYLIE
;
A
#
# COMPACT_ATOMS: atom_id res chain seq x y z
N MET A 1 4.66 -26.83 -5.42
CA MET A 1 3.74 -26.37 -4.35
C MET A 1 4.44 -25.32 -3.47
N PRO A 2 4.34 -24.02 -3.81
CA PRO A 2 5.00 -22.94 -3.06
C PRO A 2 4.20 -22.44 -1.84
N LYS A 3 2.89 -22.68 -1.79
CA LYS A 3 2.00 -22.19 -0.73
C LYS A 3 2.26 -22.81 0.65
N PHE A 4 2.86 -24.01 0.72
CA PHE A 4 3.11 -24.70 1.99
C PHE A 4 4.29 -24.11 2.78
N LYS A 5 5.28 -23.52 2.10
CA LYS A 5 6.41 -22.83 2.75
C LYS A 5 6.01 -21.49 3.38
N GLN A 6 5.08 -20.76 2.79
CA GLN A 6 4.53 -19.53 3.36
C GLN A 6 3.69 -19.80 4.61
N VAL A 7 2.91 -20.88 4.62
CA VAL A 7 2.11 -21.29 5.79
C VAL A 7 3.01 -21.71 6.96
N LEU A 8 4.14 -22.40 6.70
CA LEU A 8 5.08 -22.81 7.76
C LEU A 8 5.82 -21.61 8.39
N ASN A 9 6.19 -20.60 7.58
CA ASN A 9 6.86 -19.41 8.09
C ASN A 9 5.91 -18.51 8.91
N HIS A 10 4.66 -18.36 8.52
CA HIS A 10 3.69 -17.59 9.30
C HIS A 10 3.25 -18.29 10.59
N THR A 11 3.10 -19.62 10.58
CA THR A 11 2.76 -20.37 11.80
C THR A 11 3.90 -20.37 12.82
N SER A 12 5.15 -20.35 12.35
CA SER A 12 6.34 -20.29 13.21
C SER A 12 6.51 -18.91 13.86
N PHE A 13 6.21 -17.82 13.14
CA PHE A 13 6.31 -16.45 13.67
C PHE A 13 5.20 -16.14 14.70
N LEU A 14 3.97 -16.62 14.46
CA LEU A 14 2.86 -16.50 15.41
C LEU A 14 3.12 -17.27 16.71
N LEU A 15 3.80 -18.42 16.64
CA LEU A 15 4.12 -19.24 17.81
C LEU A 15 5.17 -18.56 18.73
N VAL A 16 6.13 -17.83 18.14
CA VAL A 16 7.13 -17.05 18.89
C VAL A 16 6.48 -15.86 19.61
N ILE A 17 5.55 -15.16 18.95
CA ILE A 17 4.82 -14.04 19.57
C ILE A 17 3.93 -14.52 20.73
N LEU A 18 3.23 -15.65 20.56
CA LEU A 18 2.41 -16.23 21.62
C LEU A 18 3.25 -16.71 22.82
N LEU A 19 4.45 -17.27 22.59
CA LEU A 19 5.36 -17.64 23.68
C LEU A 19 5.86 -16.42 24.47
N ILE A 20 6.17 -15.31 23.80
CA ILE A 20 6.60 -14.06 24.45
C ILE A 20 5.47 -13.45 25.29
N ILE A 21 4.22 -13.51 24.80
CA ILE A 21 3.05 -13.00 25.55
C ILE A 21 2.71 -13.93 26.73
N SER A 22 2.87 -15.25 26.58
CA SER A 22 2.63 -16.21 27.68
C SER A 22 3.68 -16.16 28.80
N CYS A 23 4.91 -15.69 28.50
CA CYS A 23 5.95 -15.47 29.52
C CYS A 23 5.76 -14.18 30.34
N ASN A 24 4.83 -13.30 29.95
CA ASN A 24 4.61 -12.00 30.61
C ASN A 24 3.27 -11.86 31.34
N CYS A 25 2.46 -12.92 31.43
CA CYS A 25 1.23 -12.95 32.22
C CYS A 25 1.26 -14.08 33.24
N GLY A 26 1.86 -13.81 34.41
CA GLY A 26 1.91 -14.79 35.49
C GLY A 26 2.67 -14.34 36.74
N LYS A 27 2.53 -13.10 37.19
CA LYS A 27 2.79 -12.74 38.59
C LYS A 27 1.50 -12.23 39.22
N GLN A 28 0.68 -13.18 39.65
CA GLN A 28 -0.33 -12.94 40.68
C GLN A 28 0.20 -13.50 41.99
N ASP A 29 0.12 -12.66 43.02
CA ASP A 29 0.59 -12.87 44.37
C ASP A 29 0.12 -14.20 44.98
N SER A 30 1.08 -14.99 45.49
CA SER A 30 0.82 -15.80 46.68
C SER A 30 1.90 -15.51 47.71
N LYS A 31 1.47 -14.90 48.81
CA LYS A 31 2.26 -14.77 50.04
C LYS A 31 2.45 -16.18 50.61
N ASP A 32 3.68 -16.65 50.67
CA ASP A 32 4.01 -17.68 51.64
C ASP A 32 5.31 -17.40 52.39
N ARG A 33 5.20 -17.44 53.71
CA ARG A 33 6.27 -17.17 54.67
C ARG A 33 7.20 -18.39 54.70
N SER A 34 8.46 -18.23 54.30
CA SER A 34 9.51 -19.07 54.88
C SER A 34 10.86 -18.34 54.99
N ARG A 35 11.33 -18.36 56.24
CA ARG A 35 12.66 -18.14 56.82
C ARG A 35 13.80 -17.61 55.94
N LYS A 36 14.41 -16.55 56.49
CA LYS A 36 15.81 -16.12 56.32
C LYS A 36 16.77 -17.28 56.03
N THR A 37 17.45 -17.21 54.89
CA THR A 37 18.87 -17.54 54.80
C THR A 37 19.60 -16.35 54.20
N ASN A 38 20.51 -15.82 55.01
CA ASN A 38 21.49 -14.82 54.60
C ASN A 38 22.47 -15.53 53.66
N THR A 39 22.43 -15.21 52.38
CA THR A 39 23.58 -15.29 51.47
C THR A 39 23.19 -14.46 50.25
N LYS A 40 23.71 -13.24 50.15
CA LYS A 40 23.85 -12.56 48.86
C LYS A 40 25.04 -13.22 48.14
N PRO A 41 24.87 -13.93 47.01
CA PRO A 41 25.89 -13.91 46.00
C PRO A 41 25.77 -12.57 45.26
N LYS A 42 26.88 -11.84 45.15
CA LYS A 42 27.01 -10.70 44.23
C LYS A 42 26.84 -11.24 42.81
N ASN A 43 25.63 -11.22 42.25
CA ASN A 43 25.36 -11.62 40.87
C ASN A 43 25.40 -10.42 39.91
N SER A 44 26.36 -9.50 40.07
CA SER A 44 26.47 -8.35 39.15
C SER A 44 26.77 -8.81 37.72
N ILE A 45 27.54 -9.89 37.55
CA ILE A 45 27.95 -10.39 36.23
C ILE A 45 26.75 -10.90 35.41
N ALA A 46 25.78 -11.57 36.04
CA ALA A 46 24.60 -12.09 35.34
C ALA A 46 23.61 -10.97 34.96
N GLU A 47 23.43 -9.98 35.84
CA GLU A 47 22.62 -8.79 35.55
C GLU A 47 23.29 -7.90 34.48
N ASP A 48 24.60 -7.72 34.55
CA ASP A 48 25.39 -6.99 33.55
C ASP A 48 25.34 -7.69 32.18
N PHE A 49 25.41 -9.03 32.15
CA PHE A 49 25.29 -9.82 30.92
C PHE A 49 23.89 -9.73 30.30
N LEU A 50 22.83 -9.85 31.12
CA LEU A 50 21.45 -9.69 30.66
C LEU A 50 21.20 -8.29 30.10
N LYS A 51 21.72 -7.26 30.79
CA LYS A 51 21.59 -5.86 30.36
C LYS A 51 22.33 -5.59 29.05
N GLN A 52 23.56 -6.10 28.89
CA GLN A 52 24.30 -6.00 27.63
C GLN A 52 23.58 -6.72 26.48
N HIS A 53 22.99 -7.89 26.73
CA HIS A 53 22.24 -8.63 25.73
C HIS A 53 20.93 -7.89 25.34
N GLU A 54 20.24 -7.28 26.31
CA GLU A 54 19.05 -6.47 26.05
C GLU A 54 19.39 -5.21 25.22
N GLU A 55 20.49 -4.51 25.54
CA GLU A 55 20.98 -3.35 24.80
C GLU A 55 21.47 -3.71 23.39
N ALA A 56 22.10 -4.88 23.21
CA ALA A 56 22.46 -5.39 21.89
C ALA A 56 21.22 -5.78 21.07
N SER A 57 20.22 -6.41 21.69
CA SER A 57 18.96 -6.76 21.04
C SER A 57 18.16 -5.52 20.61
N LYS A 58 18.07 -4.49 21.47
CA LYS A 58 17.43 -3.20 21.11
C LYS A 58 18.10 -2.54 19.91
N ARG A 59 19.43 -2.48 19.89
CA ARG A 59 20.18 -1.93 18.76
C ARG A 59 19.95 -2.72 17.47
N ASN A 60 19.86 -4.06 17.56
CA ASN A 60 19.53 -4.88 16.40
C ASN A 60 18.11 -4.64 15.89
N ILE A 61 17.12 -4.50 16.79
CA ILE A 61 15.74 -4.17 16.41
C ILE A 61 15.67 -2.79 15.75
N GLU A 62 16.32 -1.78 16.33
CA GLU A 62 16.40 -0.44 15.76
C GLU A 62 17.06 -0.43 14.37
N ALA A 63 18.17 -1.17 14.20
CA ALA A 63 18.83 -1.30 12.90
C ALA A 63 17.94 -1.98 11.85
N VAL A 64 17.16 -3.00 12.24
CA VAL A 64 16.18 -3.65 11.34
C VAL A 64 15.05 -2.69 10.98
N LEU A 65 14.52 -1.94 11.95
CA LEU A 65 13.47 -0.96 11.69
C LEU A 65 13.95 0.15 10.74
N GLN A 66 15.16 0.66 10.93
CA GLN A 66 15.77 1.65 10.03
C GLN A 66 15.96 1.09 8.61
N GLN A 67 16.42 -0.16 8.48
CA GLN A 67 16.55 -0.81 7.17
C GLN A 67 15.19 -0.96 6.48
N MET A 68 14.15 -1.35 7.23
CA MET A 68 12.79 -1.46 6.70
C MET A 68 12.23 -0.11 6.25
N GLU A 69 12.52 0.97 6.98
CA GLU A 69 12.09 2.32 6.63
C GLU A 69 12.76 2.79 5.34
N VAL A 70 14.08 2.62 5.20
CA VAL A 70 14.82 2.95 3.98
C VAL A 70 14.32 2.14 2.78
N GLU A 71 14.05 0.84 2.96
CA GLU A 71 13.50 0.01 1.87
C GLU A 71 12.10 0.46 1.46
N ARG A 72 11.27 0.90 2.43
CA ARG A 72 9.93 1.44 2.17
C ARG A 72 9.99 2.74 1.37
N GLU A 73 10.84 3.68 1.78
CA GLU A 73 11.05 4.95 1.06
C GLU A 73 11.54 4.70 -0.36
N LYS A 74 12.48 3.77 -0.54
CA LYS A 74 12.98 3.39 -1.86
C LYS A 74 11.88 2.82 -2.77
N LYS A 75 11.08 1.88 -2.27
CA LYS A 75 9.94 1.30 -3.01
C LYS A 75 8.90 2.35 -3.35
N GLN A 76 8.67 3.29 -2.43
CA GLN A 76 7.77 4.40 -2.68
C GLN A 76 8.30 5.24 -3.84
N GLN A 77 9.56 5.68 -3.80
CA GLN A 77 10.18 6.48 -4.86
C GLN A 77 10.16 5.79 -6.23
N GLU A 78 10.47 4.49 -6.28
CA GLU A 78 10.38 3.68 -7.51
C GLU A 78 8.95 3.71 -8.08
N SER A 79 7.93 3.55 -7.24
CA SER A 79 6.52 3.65 -7.65
C SER A 79 6.16 5.06 -8.16
N ILE A 80 6.75 6.12 -7.61
CA ILE A 80 6.55 7.49 -8.10
C ILE A 80 7.07 7.66 -9.52
N GLU A 81 8.28 7.16 -9.79
CA GLU A 81 8.87 7.27 -11.12
C GLU A 81 8.15 6.38 -12.14
N GLU A 82 7.72 5.17 -11.75
CA GLU A 82 6.85 4.33 -12.59
C GLU A 82 5.54 5.06 -12.96
N GLU A 83 4.89 5.74 -12.01
CA GLU A 83 3.67 6.50 -12.26
C GLU A 83 3.88 7.65 -13.26
N LYS A 84 4.96 8.42 -13.09
CA LYS A 84 5.29 9.52 -14.02
C LYS A 84 5.48 9.00 -15.44
N LEU A 85 6.18 7.88 -15.59
CA LEU A 85 6.40 7.25 -16.89
C LEU A 85 5.09 6.76 -17.52
N LEU A 86 4.18 6.20 -16.72
CA LEU A 86 2.85 5.81 -17.17
C LEU A 86 2.04 7.02 -17.65
N ILE A 87 2.07 8.13 -16.91
CA ILE A 87 1.36 9.36 -17.30
C ILE A 87 1.98 9.98 -18.55
N GLU A 88 3.31 10.01 -18.68
CA GLU A 88 3.96 10.49 -19.91
C GLU A 88 3.60 9.64 -21.12
N ARG A 89 3.56 8.30 -20.95
CA ARG A 89 3.13 7.39 -22.00
C ARG A 89 1.67 7.63 -22.37
N PHE A 90 0.79 7.76 -21.37
CA PHE A 90 -0.62 8.08 -21.56
C PHE A 90 -0.80 9.38 -22.35
N SER A 91 -0.10 10.45 -21.94
CA SER A 91 -0.14 11.74 -22.63
C SER A 91 0.29 11.64 -24.09
N LYS A 92 1.34 10.86 -24.39
CA LYS A 92 1.80 10.63 -25.77
C LYS A 92 0.78 9.82 -26.58
N ASN A 93 0.24 8.74 -26.00
CA ASN A 93 -0.71 7.85 -26.67
C ASN A 93 -1.99 8.58 -27.09
N TYR A 94 -2.44 9.54 -26.28
CA TYR A 94 -3.69 10.28 -26.51
C TYR A 94 -3.48 11.73 -26.94
N SER A 95 -2.25 12.11 -27.31
CA SER A 95 -1.89 13.45 -27.77
C SER A 95 -2.39 14.57 -26.84
N LEU A 96 -2.28 14.35 -25.53
CA LEU A 96 -2.71 15.33 -24.54
C LEU A 96 -1.86 16.60 -24.65
N THR A 97 -2.51 17.74 -24.47
CA THR A 97 -1.80 19.01 -24.29
C THR A 97 -1.01 19.01 -22.98
N VAL A 98 -0.06 19.96 -22.88
CA VAL A 98 0.70 20.17 -21.64
C VAL A 98 -0.23 20.41 -20.45
N GLY A 99 -1.23 21.31 -20.60
CA GLY A 99 -2.18 21.60 -19.53
C GLY A 99 -3.05 20.41 -19.12
N GLN A 100 -3.43 19.54 -20.06
CA GLN A 100 -4.16 18.30 -19.74
C GLN A 100 -3.27 17.31 -18.98
N THR A 101 -2.01 17.18 -19.40
CA THR A 101 -1.03 16.31 -18.73
C THR A 101 -0.75 16.79 -17.30
N GLU A 102 -0.55 18.09 -17.10
CA GLU A 102 -0.36 18.70 -15.78
C GLU A 102 -1.59 18.51 -14.88
N SER A 103 -2.80 18.63 -15.44
CA SER A 103 -4.04 18.40 -14.70
C SER A 103 -4.15 16.96 -14.21
N LEU A 104 -3.82 15.99 -15.09
CA LEU A 104 -3.79 14.57 -14.74
C LEU A 104 -2.75 14.29 -13.64
N LEU A 105 -1.51 14.75 -13.83
CA LEU A 105 -0.43 14.63 -12.83
C LEU A 105 -0.86 15.18 -11.46
N THR A 106 -1.45 16.37 -11.44
CA THR A 106 -1.91 17.02 -10.20
C THR A 106 -2.95 16.17 -9.48
N LYS A 107 -3.89 15.57 -10.23
CA LYS A 107 -4.91 14.69 -9.65
C LYS A 107 -4.32 13.40 -9.10
N THR A 108 -3.35 12.81 -9.79
CA THR A 108 -2.68 11.60 -9.34
C THR A 108 -1.86 11.85 -8.07
N ILE A 109 -1.12 12.96 -8.01
CA ILE A 109 -0.40 13.40 -6.81
C ILE A 109 -1.36 13.63 -5.64
N ASN A 110 -2.47 14.33 -5.88
CA ASN A 110 -3.48 14.58 -4.86
C ASN A 110 -4.13 13.30 -4.35
N LEU A 111 -4.33 12.30 -5.22
CA LEU A 111 -4.86 11.00 -4.84
C LEU A 111 -3.89 10.26 -3.91
N ARG A 112 -2.60 10.29 -4.19
CA ARG A 112 -1.56 9.64 -3.38
C ARG A 112 -1.42 10.24 -1.99
N ASN A 113 -1.52 11.57 -1.88
CA ASN A 113 -1.32 12.28 -0.61
C ASN A 113 -2.51 12.18 0.35
N ARG A 114 -3.55 11.44 -0.03
CA ARG A 114 -4.73 11.24 0.81
C ARG A 114 -4.52 10.12 1.82
N THR A 115 -5.08 10.33 3.01
CA THR A 115 -5.15 9.31 4.07
C THR A 115 -6.03 8.13 3.68
N ASP A 116 -7.00 8.34 2.79
CA ASP A 116 -7.95 7.34 2.28
C ASP A 116 -7.60 6.83 0.87
N VAL A 117 -6.32 6.87 0.49
CA VAL A 117 -5.84 6.50 -0.87
C VAL A 117 -6.38 5.15 -1.34
N GLY A 118 -6.40 4.14 -0.48
CA GLY A 118 -6.92 2.80 -0.82
C GLY A 118 -8.39 2.83 -1.23
N GLU A 119 -9.25 3.44 -0.42
CA GLU A 119 -10.68 3.57 -0.71
C GLU A 119 -10.94 4.39 -1.97
N LYS A 120 -10.17 5.46 -2.19
CA LYS A 120 -10.30 6.34 -3.35
C LYS A 120 -9.86 5.64 -4.63
N CYS A 121 -8.74 4.93 -4.62
CA CYS A 121 -8.28 4.13 -5.75
C CYS A 121 -9.30 3.05 -6.09
N ILE A 122 -9.79 2.30 -5.10
CA ILE A 122 -10.84 1.28 -5.29
C ILE A 122 -12.12 1.90 -5.88
N GLY A 123 -12.53 3.08 -5.40
CA GLY A 123 -13.67 3.81 -5.94
C GLY A 123 -13.50 4.20 -7.40
N LEU A 124 -12.32 4.70 -7.78
CA LEU A 124 -11.99 5.03 -9.17
C LEU A 124 -11.96 3.78 -10.07
N LEU A 125 -11.33 2.70 -9.60
CA LEU A 125 -11.29 1.43 -10.33
C LEU A 125 -12.70 0.86 -10.59
N ARG A 126 -13.58 0.93 -9.59
CA ARG A 126 -14.99 0.52 -9.75
C ARG A 126 -15.73 1.41 -10.75
N MET A 127 -15.50 2.73 -10.69
CA MET A 127 -16.09 3.68 -11.62
C MET A 127 -15.62 3.40 -13.06
N PHE A 128 -14.32 3.26 -13.30
CA PHE A 128 -13.77 2.99 -14.64
C PHE A 128 -14.27 1.67 -15.22
N ASN A 129 -14.27 0.59 -14.43
CA ASN A 129 -14.84 -0.69 -14.87
C ASN A 129 -16.34 -0.58 -15.20
N SER A 130 -17.11 0.17 -14.40
CA SER A 130 -18.52 0.43 -14.72
C SER A 130 -18.69 1.19 -16.03
N LEU A 131 -17.82 2.17 -16.31
CA LEU A 131 -17.84 2.93 -17.56
C LEU A 131 -17.46 2.06 -18.77
N ILE A 132 -16.47 1.16 -18.62
CA ILE A 132 -16.09 0.20 -19.67
C ILE A 132 -17.30 -0.67 -20.04
N ASN A 133 -17.99 -1.25 -19.04
CA ASN A 133 -19.15 -2.09 -19.29
C ASN A 133 -20.31 -1.34 -19.97
N LYS A 134 -20.43 -0.03 -19.76
CA LYS A 134 -21.43 0.81 -20.43
C LYS A 134 -21.13 1.01 -21.92
N LEU A 135 -19.88 0.87 -22.35
CA LEU A 135 -19.50 0.99 -23.75
C LEU A 135 -19.89 -0.25 -24.58
N ASP A 136 -20.18 -1.38 -23.91
CA ASP A 136 -20.64 -2.63 -24.53
C ASP A 136 -22.14 -2.65 -24.85
N GLU A 137 -22.85 -1.56 -24.61
CA GLU A 137 -24.28 -1.45 -24.88
C GLU A 137 -24.57 -1.47 -26.40
N PRO A 138 -25.34 -2.45 -26.92
CA PRO A 138 -25.64 -2.56 -28.35
C PRO A 138 -26.57 -1.47 -28.87
N ASN A 139 -27.33 -0.80 -28.00
CA ASN A 139 -28.20 0.30 -28.42
C ASN A 139 -27.40 1.59 -28.65
N VAL A 140 -27.31 2.03 -29.91
CA VAL A 140 -26.58 3.24 -30.34
C VAL A 140 -26.96 4.50 -29.56
N SER A 141 -28.26 4.71 -29.29
CA SER A 141 -28.72 5.89 -28.55
C SER A 141 -28.24 5.89 -27.09
N VAL A 142 -28.20 4.70 -26.47
CA VAL A 142 -27.71 4.53 -25.10
C VAL A 142 -26.19 4.62 -25.06
N GLN A 143 -25.52 4.08 -26.08
CA GLN A 143 -24.07 4.16 -26.24
C GLN A 143 -23.60 5.61 -26.37
N GLN A 144 -24.32 6.47 -27.11
CA GLN A 144 -24.00 7.89 -27.19
C GLN A 144 -24.16 8.60 -25.84
N ASN A 145 -25.23 8.33 -25.10
CA ASN A 145 -25.42 8.87 -23.75
C ASN A 145 -24.33 8.39 -22.78
N ASN A 146 -23.88 7.14 -22.94
CA ASN A 146 -22.76 6.60 -22.16
C ASN A 146 -21.45 7.29 -22.52
N LEU A 147 -21.19 7.55 -23.81
CA LEU A 147 -20.02 8.29 -24.27
C LEU A 147 -20.00 9.72 -23.70
N ASP A 148 -21.15 10.41 -23.67
CA ASP A 148 -21.27 11.75 -23.05
C ASP A 148 -20.96 11.71 -21.55
N THR A 149 -21.36 10.64 -20.86
CA THR A 149 -21.05 10.43 -19.44
C THR A 149 -19.55 10.24 -19.24
N ILE A 150 -18.92 9.44 -20.09
CA ILE A 150 -17.48 9.18 -20.04
C ILE A 150 -16.70 10.45 -20.40
N GLN A 151 -17.18 11.23 -21.37
CA GLN A 151 -16.65 12.52 -21.75
C GLN A 151 -16.63 13.50 -20.57
N LYS A 152 -17.70 13.54 -19.77
CA LYS A 152 -17.74 14.34 -18.53
C LYS A 152 -16.70 13.85 -17.51
N ALA A 153 -16.55 12.53 -17.36
CA ALA A 153 -15.54 11.96 -16.48
C ALA A 153 -14.12 12.34 -16.93
N PHE A 154 -13.80 12.22 -18.21
CA PHE A 154 -12.49 12.65 -18.74
C PHE A 154 -12.28 14.15 -18.63
N ASN A 155 -13.28 14.98 -18.93
CA ASN A 155 -13.16 16.43 -18.73
C ASN A 155 -12.92 16.81 -17.26
N SER A 156 -13.42 16.01 -16.32
CA SER A 156 -13.12 16.20 -14.91
C SER A 156 -11.66 15.92 -14.60
N LEU A 157 -10.99 15.01 -15.32
CA LEU A 157 -9.59 14.63 -15.13
C LEU A 157 -8.64 15.51 -15.94
N MET A 158 -9.02 15.83 -17.17
CA MET A 158 -8.25 16.50 -18.21
C MET A 158 -9.19 17.51 -18.90
N PRO A 159 -9.29 18.74 -18.36
CA PRO A 159 -10.21 19.74 -18.89
C PRO A 159 -9.99 20.03 -20.38
N GLY A 160 -11.08 20.09 -21.13
CA GLY A 160 -11.06 20.36 -22.58
C GLY A 160 -10.64 19.17 -23.43
N PHE A 161 -10.48 17.98 -22.84
CA PHE A 161 -10.25 16.76 -23.61
C PHE A 161 -11.52 16.34 -24.35
N GLY A 162 -11.40 15.98 -25.63
CA GLY A 162 -12.52 15.52 -26.45
C GLY A 162 -12.36 14.06 -26.85
N LEU A 163 -13.38 13.26 -26.62
CA LEU A 163 -13.53 11.91 -27.13
C LEU A 163 -14.25 11.95 -28.48
N THR A 164 -13.75 11.14 -29.40
CA THR A 164 -14.31 10.98 -30.73
C THR A 164 -15.02 9.64 -30.91
N ASP A 165 -14.61 8.60 -30.19
CA ASP A 165 -15.15 7.26 -30.38
C ASP A 165 -15.12 6.38 -29.10
N PRO A 166 -16.04 5.38 -29.00
CA PRO A 166 -16.11 4.43 -27.89
C PRO A 166 -14.87 3.57 -27.67
N ASP A 167 -14.15 3.20 -28.73
CA ASP A 167 -13.01 2.29 -28.62
C ASP A 167 -11.79 2.99 -28.02
N MET A 168 -11.56 4.25 -28.40
CA MET A 168 -10.60 5.15 -27.76
C MET A 168 -10.97 5.36 -26.30
N ALA A 169 -12.24 5.64 -26.00
CA ALA A 169 -12.70 5.79 -24.62
C ALA A 169 -12.39 4.54 -23.78
N ARG A 170 -12.60 3.34 -24.33
CA ARG A 170 -12.28 2.07 -23.67
C ARG A 170 -10.78 1.93 -23.39
N LYS A 171 -9.93 2.15 -24.40
CA LYS A 171 -8.47 2.07 -24.24
C LYS A 171 -7.97 3.06 -23.20
N MET A 172 -8.46 4.29 -23.23
CA MET A 172 -8.12 5.30 -22.24
C MET A 172 -8.53 4.89 -20.82
N LEU A 173 -9.73 4.32 -20.64
CA LEU A 173 -10.15 3.83 -19.33
C LEU A 173 -9.26 2.68 -18.83
N VAL A 174 -8.81 1.78 -19.70
CA VAL A 174 -7.87 0.71 -19.37
C VAL A 174 -6.50 1.27 -18.96
N ASP A 175 -5.96 2.21 -19.72
CA ASP A 175 -4.66 2.82 -19.37
C ASP A 175 -4.74 3.66 -18.07
N LEU A 176 -5.88 4.30 -17.80
CA LEU A 176 -6.11 4.98 -16.51
C LEU A 176 -6.24 4.00 -15.34
N ILE A 177 -6.79 2.80 -15.57
CA ILE A 177 -6.81 1.74 -14.57
C ILE A 177 -5.37 1.35 -14.20
N GLU A 178 -4.50 1.16 -15.18
CA GLU A 178 -3.08 0.84 -14.94
C GLU A 178 -2.38 1.90 -14.08
N ILE A 179 -2.63 3.19 -14.37
CA ILE A 179 -2.11 4.29 -13.54
C ILE A 179 -2.62 4.19 -12.10
N VAL A 180 -3.93 3.97 -11.90
CA VAL A 180 -4.52 3.89 -10.55
C VAL A 180 -4.05 2.65 -9.78
N GLU A 181 -3.89 1.51 -10.45
CA GLU A 181 -3.33 0.30 -9.85
C GLU A 181 -1.88 0.51 -9.40
N ASN A 182 -1.09 1.25 -10.18
CA ASN A 182 0.28 1.55 -9.81
C ASN A 182 0.38 2.47 -8.57
N ILE A 183 -0.55 3.41 -8.40
CA ILE A 183 -0.66 4.23 -7.17
C ILE A 183 -0.95 3.34 -5.96
N LEU A 184 -1.80 2.32 -6.14
CA LEU A 184 -2.28 1.48 -5.06
C LEU A 184 -1.24 0.43 -4.63
N LYS A 185 -0.36 0.00 -5.54
CA LYS A 185 0.65 -1.06 -5.35
C LYS A 185 1.48 -0.94 -4.06
N PRO A 186 2.03 0.23 -3.67
CA PRO A 186 2.79 0.37 -2.42
C PRO A 186 1.96 0.16 -1.15
N TYR A 187 0.63 0.31 -1.25
CA TYR A 187 -0.31 0.22 -0.14
C TYR A 187 -0.94 -1.18 -0.02
N LEU A 188 -0.72 -2.07 -1.00
CA LEU A 188 -1.23 -3.45 -1.01
C LEU A 188 -0.22 -4.49 -0.51
N ILE A 189 0.97 -4.06 -0.08
CA ILE A 189 2.00 -4.97 0.42
C ILE A 189 1.62 -5.40 1.84
N GLU A 190 0.98 -6.57 1.92
CA GLU A 190 0.76 -7.42 3.12
C GLU A 190 1.94 -8.39 3.35
#